data_AF-A0A2V7YB45-F1
#
_entry.id   AF-A0A2V7YB45-F1
#
_cell.length_a   1.000
_cell.length_b   1.000
_cell.length_c   1.000
_cell.angle_alpha   90.00
_cell.angle_beta   90.00
_cell.angle_gamma   90.00
#
_symmetry.space_group_name_H-M   'P 1'
#
loop_
_entity.id
_entity.type
_entity.pdbx_description
1 polymer ?
#
loop_
_entity_poly.entity_id
_entity_poly.type
_entity_poly.pdbx_seq_one_letter_code
_entity_poly.pdbx_strand_id
1 'polypeptide(L)'
;DEIDKIARRSGGARTGAGSRDIGGEGVQQALLKILEGEKIFVPLNVTAHWNKYDYVEIDISNILFICAGSFSDMEETSDTKPIGFFGDEAPPPREINTEDLVKYGFLPELLGRLPVHVQLDALTADDLVTILTQPREAMIPEYQRLCALDQIQLDFSRDALLEIANAALKQKLGARALRAILEKVLHPILFVGPERAGERVTIEPDDVRRAVAVQLTP
;
A
#
# COMPACT_ATOMS: atom_id res chain seq x y z
N ASP A 1 -6.41 -1.41 8.48
CA ASP A 1 -6.06 -0.86 7.16
C ASP A 1 -7.15 0.12 6.73
N GLU A 2 -6.87 0.97 5.73
CA GLU A 2 -7.80 1.97 5.16
C GLU A 2 -8.43 2.93 6.18
N ILE A 3 -7.73 3.29 7.26
CA ILE A 3 -8.27 4.18 8.29
C ILE A 3 -8.55 5.60 7.74
N ASP A 4 -7.87 6.03 6.68
CA ASP A 4 -8.13 7.30 6.03
C ASP A 4 -9.56 7.40 5.47
N LYS A 5 -10.21 6.28 5.18
CA LYS A 5 -11.58 6.24 4.63
C LYS A 5 -12.68 6.56 5.65
N ILE A 6 -12.37 6.51 6.94
CA ILE A 6 -13.33 6.86 8.01
C ILE A 6 -13.19 8.32 8.46
N ALA A 7 -12.23 9.07 7.91
CA ALA A 7 -12.10 10.50 8.15
C ALA A 7 -13.32 11.26 7.57
N ARG A 8 -13.74 12.31 8.25
CA ARG A 8 -14.87 13.15 7.81
C ARG A 8 -14.50 13.82 6.49
N ARG A 9 -15.28 13.59 5.42
CA ARG A 9 -15.06 14.31 4.16
C ARG A 9 -15.51 15.77 4.31
N SER A 10 -14.57 16.69 4.50
CA SER A 10 -14.88 18.12 4.68
C SER A 10 -15.50 18.81 3.44
N GLY A 11 -15.48 18.15 2.27
CA GLY A 11 -16.04 18.69 1.02
C GLY A 11 -17.56 18.92 1.02
N GLY A 12 -18.32 18.31 1.94
CA GLY A 12 -19.79 18.48 2.03
C GLY A 12 -20.24 19.72 2.82
N ALA A 13 -19.35 20.35 3.60
CA ALA A 13 -19.74 21.38 4.58
C ALA A 13 -19.74 22.82 4.03
N ARG A 14 -19.50 23.04 2.72
CA ARG A 14 -19.57 24.40 2.12
C ARG A 14 -20.97 24.79 1.66
N THR A 15 -21.91 23.84 1.64
CA THR A 15 -23.34 24.12 1.47
C THR A 15 -24.00 23.81 2.79
N GLY A 16 -24.60 24.80 3.46
CA GLY A 16 -25.20 24.71 4.81
C GLY A 16 -26.37 23.73 5.01
N ALA A 17 -26.38 22.58 4.32
CA ALA A 17 -27.25 21.44 4.57
C ALA A 17 -26.53 20.45 5.51
N GLY A 18 -26.87 20.50 6.79
CA GLY A 18 -26.38 19.59 7.82
C GLY A 18 -26.87 18.15 7.64
N SER A 19 -26.32 17.42 6.68
CA SER A 19 -26.35 15.97 6.71
C SER A 19 -25.33 15.51 7.75
N ARG A 20 -25.79 14.92 8.86
CA ARG A 20 -24.92 14.15 9.75
C ARG A 20 -24.09 13.19 8.89
N ASP A 21 -22.78 13.22 9.04
CA ASP A 21 -21.90 12.21 8.47
C ASP A 21 -22.08 10.93 9.28
N ILE A 22 -23.07 10.11 8.92
CA ILE A 22 -23.45 8.89 9.64
C ILE A 22 -22.40 7.79 9.43
N GLY A 23 -21.54 7.91 8.40
CA GLY A 23 -20.56 6.90 8.03
C GLY A 23 -19.24 7.03 8.77
N GLY A 24 -18.48 8.11 8.52
CA GLY A 24 -17.10 8.22 9.01
C GLY A 24 -17.00 8.45 10.51
N GLU A 25 -17.67 9.49 11.00
CA GLU A 25 -17.63 9.89 12.42
C GLU A 25 -18.23 8.82 13.34
N GLY A 26 -19.32 8.16 12.91
CA GLY A 26 -19.92 7.06 13.65
C GLY A 26 -18.97 5.87 13.85
N VAL A 27 -18.19 5.54 12.81
CA VAL A 27 -17.17 4.48 12.90
C VAL A 27 -16.02 4.90 13.83
N GLN A 28 -15.55 6.14 13.74
CA GLN A 28 -14.52 6.66 14.67
C GLN A 28 -14.99 6.59 16.14
N GLN A 29 -16.24 6.97 16.42
CA GLN A 29 -16.84 6.90 17.76
C GLN A 29 -17.02 5.45 18.25
N ALA A 30 -17.34 4.52 17.36
CA ALA A 30 -17.39 3.10 17.70
C ALA A 30 -16.00 2.53 18.02
N LEU A 31 -14.98 2.92 17.25
CA LEU A 31 -13.59 2.53 17.50
C LEU A 31 -13.07 3.04 18.84
N LEU A 32 -13.43 4.26 19.24
CA LEU A 32 -13.09 4.79 20.57
C LEU A 32 -13.53 3.85 21.70
N LYS A 33 -14.74 3.28 21.63
CA LYS A 33 -15.22 2.33 22.65
C LYS A 33 -14.38 1.05 22.71
N ILE A 34 -13.80 0.64 21.59
CA ILE A 34 -12.90 -0.51 21.52
C ILE A 34 -11.53 -0.11 22.09
N LEU A 35 -10.99 1.04 21.71
CA LEU A 35 -9.69 1.50 22.20
C LEU A 35 -9.69 1.88 23.69
N GLU A 36 -10.83 2.26 24.24
CA GLU A 36 -11.01 2.58 25.67
C GLU A 36 -11.48 1.39 26.50
N GLY A 37 -12.10 0.40 25.87
CA GLY A 37 -12.69 -0.74 26.54
C GLY A 37 -11.62 -1.70 27.04
N GLU A 38 -11.83 -2.25 28.24
CA GLU A 38 -11.03 -3.39 28.72
C GLU A 38 -11.60 -4.71 28.19
N LYS A 39 -12.92 -4.78 27.98
CA LYS A 39 -13.64 -6.00 27.62
C LYS A 39 -14.69 -5.74 26.56
N ILE A 40 -14.80 -6.64 25.59
CA ILE A 40 -15.82 -6.62 24.54
C ILE A 40 -16.54 -7.96 24.43
N PHE A 41 -17.80 -7.94 24.00
CA PHE A 41 -18.60 -9.14 23.78
C PHE A 41 -18.67 -9.43 22.29
N VAL A 42 -18.12 -10.58 21.87
CA VAL A 42 -18.09 -11.03 20.48
C VAL A 42 -19.09 -12.17 20.29
N PRO A 43 -20.08 -12.05 19.38
CA PRO A 43 -21.06 -13.11 19.16
C PRO A 43 -20.40 -14.36 18.55
N LEU A 44 -20.80 -15.55 19.02
CA LEU A 44 -20.31 -16.84 18.51
C LEU A 44 -20.92 -17.22 17.16
N ASN A 45 -22.06 -16.62 16.81
CA ASN A 45 -22.77 -16.88 15.57
C ASN A 45 -23.21 -15.57 14.93
N VAL A 46 -22.76 -15.33 13.69
CA VAL A 46 -23.01 -14.10 12.91
C VAL A 46 -24.25 -14.25 12.00
N THR A 47 -25.00 -15.35 12.13
CA THR A 47 -26.24 -15.55 11.36
C THR A 47 -27.37 -14.64 11.84
N ALA A 48 -28.35 -14.40 10.96
CA ALA A 48 -29.48 -13.50 11.23
C ALA A 48 -30.31 -13.88 12.48
N HIS A 49 -30.24 -15.14 12.93
CA HIS A 49 -30.84 -15.62 14.17
C HIS A 49 -29.82 -15.57 15.31
N TRP A 50 -29.46 -14.37 15.73
CA TRP A 50 -28.62 -14.18 16.90
C TRP A 50 -29.38 -14.57 18.17
N ASN A 51 -28.78 -15.39 19.01
CA ASN A 51 -29.25 -15.68 20.36
C ASN A 51 -28.55 -14.72 21.33
N LYS A 52 -29.31 -14.11 22.25
CA LYS A 52 -28.77 -13.08 23.17
C LYS A 52 -27.69 -13.59 24.13
N TYR A 53 -27.54 -14.90 24.25
CA TYR A 53 -26.63 -15.55 25.19
C TYR A 53 -25.41 -16.19 24.50
N ASP A 54 -25.30 -16.13 23.17
CA ASP A 54 -24.22 -16.76 22.42
C ASP A 54 -23.11 -15.76 22.10
N TYR A 55 -22.34 -15.36 23.12
CA TYR A 55 -21.17 -14.50 22.98
C TYR A 55 -19.99 -14.99 23.82
N VAL A 56 -18.79 -14.55 23.45
CA VAL A 56 -17.57 -14.68 24.23
C VAL A 56 -17.12 -13.30 24.67
N GLU A 57 -16.78 -13.17 25.94
CA GLU A 57 -16.11 -11.99 26.47
C GLU A 57 -14.62 -12.06 26.13
N ILE A 58 -14.09 -11.00 25.51
CA ILE A 58 -12.68 -10.87 25.17
C ILE A 58 -12.13 -9.67 25.92
N ASP A 59 -11.06 -9.89 26.68
CA ASP A 59 -10.24 -8.82 27.25
C ASP A 59 -9.31 -8.27 26.16
N ILE A 60 -9.38 -6.97 25.92
CA ILE A 60 -8.65 -6.27 24.87
C ILE A 60 -7.61 -5.29 25.43
N SER A 61 -7.39 -5.27 26.75
CA SER A 61 -6.49 -4.35 27.44
C SER A 61 -5.04 -4.42 26.93
N ASN A 62 -4.63 -5.58 26.42
CA ASN A 62 -3.27 -5.83 25.90
C ASN A 62 -3.23 -6.11 24.39
N ILE A 63 -4.30 -5.76 23.66
CA ILE A 63 -4.31 -5.88 22.19
C ILE A 63 -3.65 -4.65 21.59
N LEU A 64 -2.61 -4.86 20.78
CA LEU A 64 -2.00 -3.80 19.99
C LEU A 64 -2.86 -3.47 18.77
N PHE A 65 -3.27 -2.21 18.66
CA PHE A 65 -3.96 -1.70 17.49
C PHE A 65 -2.98 -1.00 16.55
N ILE A 66 -2.88 -1.51 15.32
CA ILE A 66 -2.11 -0.87 14.24
C ILE A 66 -3.09 -0.38 13.18
N CYS A 67 -3.14 0.93 13.02
CA CYS A 67 -3.98 1.59 12.05
C CYS A 67 -3.11 2.11 10.89
N ALA A 68 -3.54 1.86 9.66
CA ALA A 68 -2.81 2.25 8.46
C ALA A 68 -3.80 2.83 7.44
N GLY A 69 -3.33 3.76 6.63
CA GLY A 69 -4.08 4.42 5.55
C GLY A 69 -3.12 5.12 4.60
N SER A 70 -3.57 5.44 3.39
CA SER A 70 -2.71 6.06 2.37
C SER A 70 -2.77 7.59 2.31
N PHE A 71 -3.76 8.20 2.98
CA PHE A 71 -3.93 9.66 3.12
C PHE A 71 -3.72 10.46 1.81
N SER A 72 -4.20 9.94 0.68
CA SER A 72 -3.92 10.48 -0.67
C SER A 72 -4.43 11.89 -0.90
N ASP A 73 -5.43 12.30 -0.12
CA ASP A 73 -6.14 13.57 -0.27
C ASP A 73 -5.62 14.63 0.73
N MET A 74 -4.57 14.29 1.49
CA MET A 74 -3.98 15.24 2.42
C MET A 74 -3.17 16.24 1.58
N GLU A 75 -3.64 17.49 1.54
CA GLU A 75 -2.87 18.54 0.87
C GLU A 75 -1.54 18.71 1.61
N GLU A 76 -0.44 18.38 0.92
CA GLU A 76 0.89 18.85 1.30
C GLU A 76 0.93 20.35 1.02
N THR A 77 0.25 21.16 1.85
CA THR A 77 0.42 22.60 1.82
C THR A 77 1.83 22.89 2.34
N SER A 78 2.80 22.86 1.42
CA SER A 78 4.09 23.49 1.63
C SER A 78 3.82 25.00 1.72
N ASP A 79 3.65 25.51 2.94
CA ASP A 79 3.59 26.95 3.22
C ASP A 79 4.86 27.69 2.75
N THR A 80 5.86 26.96 2.27
CA THR A 80 7.04 27.45 1.58
C THR A 80 6.93 27.23 0.07
N LYS A 81 6.12 28.04 -0.63
CA LYS A 81 6.47 28.36 -2.02
C LYS A 81 7.63 29.35 -1.97
N PRO A 82 8.87 28.99 -2.35
CA PRO A 82 9.92 29.97 -2.48
C PRO A 82 9.50 30.94 -3.60
N ILE A 83 9.12 32.16 -3.21
CA ILE A 83 9.05 33.29 -4.14
C ILE A 83 10.51 33.64 -4.45
N GLY A 84 11.09 32.97 -5.46
CA GLY A 84 12.50 33.17 -5.82
C GLY A 84 12.91 32.35 -7.03
N PHE A 85 13.69 32.98 -7.92
CA PHE A 85 14.16 32.45 -9.21
C PHE A 85 15.26 31.36 -9.09
N PHE A 86 15.44 30.76 -7.92
CA PHE A 86 16.47 29.77 -7.63
C PHE A 86 15.91 28.66 -6.74
N GLY A 87 15.90 27.43 -7.25
CA GLY A 87 15.63 26.21 -6.49
C GLY A 87 14.72 25.23 -7.22
N ASP A 88 15.28 24.40 -8.09
CA ASP A 88 14.62 23.24 -8.71
C ASP A 88 14.58 22.01 -7.77
N GLU A 89 14.80 22.21 -6.47
CA GLU A 89 14.75 21.14 -5.48
C GLU A 89 13.34 21.01 -4.93
N ALA A 90 12.78 19.80 -5.05
CA ALA A 90 11.54 19.44 -4.39
C ALA A 90 11.72 19.65 -2.87
N PRO A 91 10.79 20.33 -2.18
CA PRO A 91 10.88 20.50 -0.75
C PRO A 91 10.93 19.12 -0.06
N PRO A 92 11.65 18.99 1.07
CA PRO A 92 11.66 17.75 1.83
C PRO A 92 10.24 17.36 2.24
N PRO A 93 9.92 16.06 2.30
CA PRO A 93 8.61 15.61 2.74
C PRO A 93 8.31 16.16 4.12
N ARG A 94 7.19 16.87 4.25
CA ARG A 94 6.74 17.45 5.51
C ARG A 94 6.30 16.31 6.45
N GLU A 95 6.75 16.37 7.69
CA GLU A 95 6.22 15.51 8.75
C GLU A 95 4.75 15.84 9.02
N ILE A 96 3.90 14.82 8.99
CA ILE A 96 2.48 14.95 9.29
C ILE A 96 2.31 15.12 10.81
N ASN A 97 1.70 16.22 11.23
CA ASN A 97 1.38 16.43 12.64
C ASN A 97 -0.08 16.07 12.96
N THR A 98 -0.42 16.00 14.24
CA THR A 98 -1.78 15.70 14.70
C THR A 98 -2.81 16.73 14.20
N GLU A 99 -2.43 18.00 14.05
CA GLU A 99 -3.34 19.04 13.56
C GLU A 99 -3.75 18.79 12.10
N ASP A 100 -2.82 18.30 11.28
CA ASP A 100 -3.07 17.96 9.89
C ASP A 100 -4.04 16.77 9.78
N LEU A 101 -3.93 15.78 10.67
CA LEU A 101 -4.89 14.66 10.76
C LEU A 101 -6.28 15.11 11.25
N VAL A 102 -6.36 16.09 12.17
CA VAL A 102 -7.64 16.69 12.58
C VAL A 102 -8.27 17.44 11.41
N LYS A 103 -7.49 18.23 10.66
CA LYS A 103 -7.96 18.91 9.43
C LYS A 103 -8.41 17.91 8.37
N TYR A 104 -7.74 16.76 8.27
CA TYR A 104 -8.09 15.67 7.38
C TYR A 104 -9.45 15.04 7.73
N GLY A 105 -9.88 15.14 8.99
CA GLY A 105 -11.23 14.74 9.43
C GLY A 105 -11.26 13.70 10.55
N PHE A 106 -10.15 13.50 11.27
CA PHE A 106 -10.10 12.65 12.45
C PHE A 106 -10.55 13.39 13.72
N LEU A 107 -11.20 12.65 14.62
CA LEU A 107 -11.54 13.13 15.95
C LEU A 107 -10.28 13.25 16.82
N PRO A 108 -10.05 14.39 17.50
CA PRO A 108 -8.93 14.55 18.43
C PRO A 108 -8.86 13.45 19.50
N GLU A 109 -10.02 12.98 19.97
CA GLU A 109 -10.14 11.91 20.96
C GLU A 109 -9.57 10.59 20.43
N LEU A 110 -9.84 10.27 19.16
CA LEU A 110 -9.33 9.06 18.53
C LEU A 110 -7.81 9.12 18.36
N LEU A 111 -7.29 10.27 17.90
CA LEU A 111 -5.85 10.50 17.80
C LEU A 111 -5.17 10.47 19.18
N GLY A 112 -5.85 10.92 20.23
CA GLY A 112 -5.37 10.78 21.61
C GLY A 112 -5.19 9.34 22.08
N ARG A 113 -5.93 8.38 21.50
CA ARG A 113 -5.77 6.93 21.74
C ARG A 113 -4.75 6.26 20.81
N LEU A 114 -4.29 6.98 19.78
CA LEU A 114 -3.29 6.52 18.81
C LEU A 114 -2.05 7.45 18.83
N PRO A 115 -1.33 7.57 19.97
CA PRO A 115 -0.30 8.60 20.14
C PRO A 115 0.98 8.38 19.31
N VAL A 116 1.16 7.20 18.73
CA VAL A 116 2.33 6.86 17.91
C VAL A 116 1.96 6.96 16.45
N HIS A 117 2.53 7.94 15.75
CA HIS A 117 2.40 8.11 14.31
C HIS A 117 3.71 7.74 13.64
N VAL A 118 3.63 6.95 12.56
CA VAL A 118 4.78 6.57 11.74
C VAL A 118 4.45 6.91 10.29
N GLN A 119 5.28 7.77 9.70
CA GLN A 119 5.22 8.08 8.27
C GLN A 119 6.21 7.17 7.54
N LEU A 120 5.78 6.59 6.42
CA LEU A 120 6.62 5.75 5.57
C LEU A 120 7.10 6.56 4.38
N ASP A 121 8.37 6.37 4.02
CA ASP A 121 8.95 6.98 2.84
C ASP A 121 8.38 6.37 1.55
N ALA A 122 8.39 7.15 0.49
CA ALA A 122 8.09 6.65 -0.84
C ALA A 122 9.17 5.65 -1.27
N LEU A 123 8.73 4.53 -1.89
CA LEU A 123 9.63 3.50 -2.39
C LEU A 123 10.53 4.06 -3.51
N THR A 124 11.84 3.87 -3.37
CA THR A 124 12.81 4.15 -4.42
C THR A 124 12.97 2.97 -5.37
N ALA A 125 13.70 3.16 -6.48
CA ALA A 125 13.99 2.07 -7.40
C ALA A 125 14.80 0.95 -6.72
N ASP A 126 15.76 1.31 -5.86
CA ASP A 126 16.57 0.35 -5.11
C ASP A 126 15.74 -0.42 -4.06
N ASP A 127 14.74 0.23 -3.44
CA ASP A 127 13.81 -0.46 -2.53
C ASP A 127 12.97 -1.49 -3.29
N LEU A 128 12.50 -1.16 -4.49
CA LEU A 128 11.76 -2.10 -5.32
C LEU A 128 12.63 -3.27 -5.78
N VAL A 129 13.90 -3.04 -6.12
CA VAL A 129 14.86 -4.12 -6.41
C VAL A 129 15.07 -5.00 -5.18
N THR A 130 15.16 -4.40 -4.00
CA THR A 130 15.25 -5.12 -2.73
C THR A 130 14.02 -6.01 -2.52
N ILE A 131 12.82 -5.46 -2.71
CA ILE A 131 11.54 -6.20 -2.62
C ILE A 131 11.49 -7.36 -3.64
N LEU A 132 12.03 -7.16 -4.84
CA LEU A 132 12.08 -8.20 -5.88
C LEU A 132 12.98 -9.39 -5.51
N THR A 133 13.99 -9.19 -4.67
CA THR A 133 15.13 -10.14 -4.55
C THR A 133 15.39 -10.67 -3.14
N GLN A 134 15.18 -9.88 -2.08
CA GLN A 134 15.66 -10.20 -0.73
C GLN A 134 14.62 -10.84 0.21
N PRO A 135 13.33 -10.45 0.22
CA PRO A 135 12.35 -11.06 1.11
C PRO A 135 12.28 -12.58 0.96
N ARG A 136 11.91 -13.29 2.04
CA ARG A 136 11.75 -14.75 2.01
C ARG A 136 10.81 -15.23 0.89
N GLU A 137 9.79 -14.42 0.60
CA GLU A 137 8.80 -14.64 -0.45
C GLU A 137 8.97 -13.62 -1.60
N ALA A 138 10.23 -13.33 -1.95
CA ALA A 138 10.57 -12.46 -3.07
C ALA A 138 10.16 -13.09 -4.42
N MET A 139 9.75 -12.23 -5.35
CA MET A 139 9.23 -12.63 -6.66
C MET A 139 10.29 -13.29 -7.55
N ILE A 140 11.52 -12.79 -7.55
CA ILE A 140 12.57 -13.35 -8.43
C ILE A 140 12.89 -14.81 -8.06
N PRO A 141 13.18 -15.16 -6.79
CA PRO A 141 13.36 -16.56 -6.38
C PRO A 141 12.13 -17.46 -6.64
N GLU A 142 10.92 -16.90 -6.62
CA GLU A 142 9.69 -17.64 -6.93
C GLU A 142 9.63 -17.99 -8.42
N TYR A 143 9.87 -17.03 -9.32
CA TYR A 143 9.90 -17.27 -10.77
C TYR A 143 11.06 -18.17 -11.20
N GLN A 144 12.22 -18.04 -10.55
CA GLN A 144 13.35 -18.95 -10.78
C GLN A 144 12.98 -20.39 -10.44
N ARG A 145 12.28 -20.60 -9.31
CA ARG A 145 11.77 -21.92 -8.92
C ARG A 145 10.71 -22.43 -9.90
N LEU A 146 9.81 -21.56 -10.37
CA LEU A 146 8.80 -21.91 -11.36
C LEU A 146 9.46 -22.40 -12.67
N CYS A 147 10.40 -21.65 -13.22
CA CYS A 147 11.14 -22.02 -14.43
C CYS A 147 11.98 -23.29 -14.24
N ALA A 148 12.51 -23.53 -13.03
CA ALA A 148 13.27 -24.74 -12.73
C ALA A 148 12.43 -26.03 -12.81
N LEU A 149 11.10 -25.95 -12.66
CA LEU A 149 10.21 -27.10 -12.88
C LEU A 149 10.27 -27.58 -14.34
N ASP A 150 10.48 -26.66 -15.29
CA ASP A 150 10.66 -26.93 -16.71
C ASP A 150 12.15 -27.08 -17.10
N GLN A 151 13.04 -27.25 -16.13
CA GLN A 151 14.50 -27.34 -16.33
C GLN A 151 15.13 -26.11 -16.98
N ILE A 152 14.54 -24.93 -16.80
CA ILE A 152 15.07 -23.64 -17.28
C ILE A 152 15.80 -22.94 -16.14
N GLN A 153 17.05 -22.54 -16.37
CA GLN A 153 17.78 -21.66 -15.45
C GLN A 153 17.49 -20.20 -15.79
N LEU A 154 16.75 -19.51 -14.92
CA LEU A 154 16.40 -18.10 -15.09
C LEU A 154 17.31 -17.20 -14.24
N ASP A 155 17.97 -16.23 -14.88
CA ASP A 155 18.79 -15.21 -14.24
C ASP A 155 18.30 -13.81 -14.67
N PHE A 156 18.62 -12.80 -13.87
CA PHE A 156 18.35 -11.39 -14.18
C PHE A 156 19.63 -10.59 -14.01
N SER A 157 19.94 -9.73 -14.98
CA SER A 157 20.99 -8.72 -14.78
C SER A 157 20.51 -7.63 -13.82
N ARG A 158 21.44 -6.99 -13.11
CA ARG A 158 21.11 -5.91 -12.16
C ARG A 158 20.36 -4.77 -12.86
N ASP A 159 20.77 -4.45 -14.08
CA ASP A 159 20.15 -3.37 -14.86
C ASP A 159 18.73 -3.74 -15.31
N ALA A 160 18.45 -5.03 -15.55
CA ALA A 160 17.09 -5.49 -15.82
C ALA A 160 16.17 -5.29 -14.60
N LEU A 161 16.65 -5.63 -13.40
CA LEU A 161 15.90 -5.40 -12.15
C LEU A 161 15.61 -3.91 -11.94
N LEU A 162 16.60 -3.05 -12.20
CA LEU A 162 16.43 -1.59 -12.14
C LEU A 162 15.41 -1.09 -13.18
N GLU A 163 15.42 -1.60 -14.40
CA GLU A 163 14.44 -1.24 -15.43
C GLU A 163 13.01 -1.65 -15.02
N ILE A 164 12.85 -2.83 -14.41
CA ILE A 164 11.55 -3.29 -13.86
C ILE A 164 11.08 -2.36 -12.74
N ALA A 165 11.97 -2.00 -11.81
CA ALA A 165 11.67 -1.08 -10.73
C ALA A 165 11.27 0.32 -11.25
N ASN A 166 12.01 0.86 -12.21
CA ASN A 166 11.71 2.15 -12.85
C ASN A 166 10.37 2.12 -13.61
N ALA A 167 10.07 1.02 -14.30
CA ALA A 167 8.77 0.83 -14.95
C ALA A 167 7.62 0.81 -13.93
N ALA A 168 7.80 0.18 -12.76
CA ALA A 168 6.80 0.15 -11.69
C ALA A 168 6.56 1.55 -11.08
N LEU A 169 7.63 2.33 -10.86
CA LEU A 169 7.52 3.71 -10.37
C LEU A 169 6.73 4.60 -11.33
N LYS A 170 6.96 4.48 -12.64
CA LYS A 170 6.22 5.23 -13.66
C LYS A 170 4.71 4.95 -13.65
N GLN A 171 4.29 3.75 -13.25
CA GLN A 171 2.87 3.36 -13.18
C GLN A 171 2.16 3.89 -11.93
N LYS A 172 2.85 4.50 -10.97
CA LYS A 172 2.30 5.04 -9.71
C LYS A 172 1.51 4.04 -8.85
N LEU A 173 1.72 2.74 -9.05
CA LEU A 173 1.11 1.66 -8.26
C LEU A 173 2.10 1.03 -7.25
N GLY A 174 3.33 1.55 -7.19
CA GLY A 174 4.38 1.08 -6.28
C GLY A 174 4.73 -0.40 -6.49
N ALA A 175 5.04 -1.10 -5.40
CA ALA A 175 5.40 -2.52 -5.43
C ALA A 175 4.31 -3.44 -6.02
N ARG A 176 3.03 -3.01 -6.02
CA ARG A 176 1.93 -3.80 -6.58
C ARG A 176 2.07 -4.01 -8.10
N ALA A 177 2.71 -3.07 -8.81
CA ALA A 177 2.95 -3.21 -10.25
C ALA A 177 4.04 -4.22 -10.60
N LEU A 178 4.93 -4.56 -9.67
CA LEU A 178 6.11 -5.39 -9.94
C LEU A 178 5.73 -6.77 -10.51
N ARG A 179 4.74 -7.44 -9.91
CA ARG A 179 4.29 -8.76 -10.39
C ARG A 179 3.70 -8.69 -11.79
N ALA A 180 2.86 -7.69 -12.08
CA ALA A 180 2.28 -7.50 -13.40
C ALA A 180 3.31 -7.15 -14.49
N ILE A 181 4.43 -6.51 -14.12
CA ILE A 181 5.54 -6.25 -15.04
C ILE A 181 6.34 -7.54 -15.26
N LEU A 182 6.67 -8.26 -14.18
CA LEU A 182 7.39 -9.53 -14.26
C LEU A 182 6.65 -10.56 -15.12
N GLU A 183 5.34 -10.72 -14.93
CA GLU A 183 4.52 -11.64 -15.74
C GLU A 183 4.65 -11.35 -17.23
N LYS A 184 4.69 -10.07 -17.63
CA LYS A 184 4.86 -9.69 -19.04
C LYS A 184 6.26 -10.00 -19.56
N VAL A 185 7.28 -9.66 -18.78
CA VAL A 185 8.68 -9.92 -19.13
C VAL A 185 8.92 -11.43 -19.30
N LEU A 186 8.31 -12.23 -18.43
CA LEU A 186 8.50 -13.67 -18.41
C LEU A 186 7.49 -14.45 -19.26
N HIS A 187 6.41 -13.83 -19.72
CA HIS A 187 5.39 -14.49 -20.54
C HIS A 187 5.97 -15.27 -21.73
N PRO A 188 6.91 -14.73 -22.54
CA PRO A 188 7.49 -15.48 -23.65
C PRO A 188 8.28 -16.72 -23.20
N ILE A 189 8.82 -16.73 -21.98
CA ILE A 189 9.57 -17.87 -21.43
C ILE A 189 8.61 -18.91 -20.87
N LEU A 190 7.61 -18.47 -20.11
CA LEU A 190 6.62 -19.33 -19.48
C LEU A 190 5.69 -19.99 -20.51
N PHE A 191 5.40 -19.31 -21.63
CA PHE A 191 4.51 -19.85 -22.67
C PHE A 191 5.09 -21.04 -23.42
N VAL A 192 6.40 -21.03 -23.71
CA VAL A 192 7.11 -22.14 -24.39
C VAL A 192 8.01 -22.93 -23.45
N GLY A 193 7.73 -22.90 -22.13
CA GLY A 193 8.60 -23.47 -21.09
C GLY A 193 9.11 -24.89 -21.41
N PRO A 194 8.23 -25.87 -21.67
CA PRO A 194 8.65 -27.24 -21.98
C PRO A 194 9.55 -27.38 -23.23
N GLU A 195 9.42 -26.47 -24.20
CA GLU A 195 10.21 -26.48 -25.43
C GLU A 195 11.65 -25.95 -25.22
N ARG A 196 11.89 -25.26 -24.10
CA ARG A 196 13.16 -24.61 -23.73
C ARG A 196 13.92 -25.35 -22.63
N ALA A 197 13.57 -26.61 -22.38
CA ALA A 197 14.19 -27.41 -21.32
C ALA A 197 15.72 -27.49 -21.51
N GLY A 198 16.46 -27.23 -20.42
CA GLY A 198 17.92 -27.21 -20.42
C GLY A 198 18.56 -25.88 -20.82
N GLU A 199 17.77 -24.86 -21.18
CA GLU A 199 18.29 -23.53 -21.47
C GLU A 199 18.64 -22.73 -20.20
N ARG A 200 19.62 -21.85 -20.36
CA ARG A 200 19.89 -20.75 -19.43
C ARG A 200 19.43 -19.45 -20.06
N VAL A 201 18.51 -18.76 -19.39
CA VAL A 201 17.91 -17.52 -19.84
C VAL A 201 18.31 -16.41 -18.87
N THR A 202 18.94 -15.37 -19.39
CA THR A 202 19.25 -14.15 -18.63
C THR A 202 18.41 -13.01 -19.17
N ILE A 203 17.62 -12.40 -18.31
CA ILE A 203 16.82 -11.21 -18.64
C ILE A 203 17.73 -9.99 -18.58
N GLU A 204 17.79 -9.26 -19.70
CA GLU A 204 18.53 -8.02 -19.86
C GLU A 204 17.60 -6.80 -19.93
N PRO A 205 18.12 -5.57 -19.76
CA PRO A 205 17.29 -4.35 -19.75
C PRO A 205 16.44 -4.17 -21.01
N ASP A 206 16.97 -4.58 -22.17
CA ASP A 206 16.24 -4.48 -23.44
C ASP A 206 15.05 -5.44 -23.52
N ASP A 207 15.10 -6.59 -22.86
CA ASP A 207 13.95 -7.50 -22.74
C ASP A 207 12.81 -6.84 -21.97
N VAL A 208 13.17 -6.17 -20.87
CA VAL A 208 12.22 -5.42 -20.04
C VAL A 208 11.62 -4.26 -20.82
N ARG A 209 12.45 -3.45 -21.50
CA ARG A 209 11.98 -2.32 -22.31
C ARG A 209 11.03 -2.77 -23.41
N ARG A 210 11.33 -3.88 -24.10
CA ARG A 210 10.45 -4.44 -25.13
C ARG A 210 9.12 -4.90 -24.55
N ALA A 211 9.12 -5.62 -23.43
CA ALA A 211 7.90 -6.10 -22.79
C ALA A 211 7.00 -4.96 -22.28
N VAL A 212 7.60 -3.89 -21.76
CA VAL A 212 6.87 -2.73 -21.23
C VAL A 212 6.38 -1.80 -22.35
N ALA A 213 7.15 -1.64 -23.44
CA ALA A 213 6.78 -0.77 -24.56
C ALA A 213 5.50 -1.23 -25.30
N VAL A 214 5.22 -2.53 -25.32
CA VAL A 214 3.99 -3.08 -25.91
C VAL A 214 2.72 -2.50 -25.26
N GLN A 215 2.80 -1.93 -24.04
CA GLN A 215 1.67 -1.26 -23.37
C GLN A 215 1.49 0.22 -23.69
N LEU A 216 2.47 0.90 -24.28
CA LEU A 216 2.39 2.36 -24.54
C LEU A 216 1.73 2.71 -25.87
N THR A 217 1.21 1.72 -26.58
CA THR A 217 0.38 1.95 -27.77
C THR A 217 -1.09 1.92 -27.32
N PRO A 218 -1.85 3.02 -27.52
CA PRO A 218 -3.23 3.13 -27.07
C PRO A 218 -4.19 2.15 -27.75
#